data_AF-A0A542VZD1-F1
#
_entry.id   AF-A0A542VZD1-F1
#
_cell.length_a   1.000
_cell.length_b   1.000
_cell.length_c   1.000
_cell.angle_alpha   90.00
_cell.angle_beta   90.00
_cell.angle_gamma   90.00
#
_symmetry.space_group_name_H-M   'P 1'
#
loop_
_entity.id
_entity.type
_entity.pdbx_description
1 polymer ?
#
loop_
_entity_poly.entity_id
_entity_poly.type
_entity_poly.pdbx_seq_one_letter_code
_entity_poly.pdbx_strand_id
1 'polypeptide(L)' 'MAAIFIIILLAIYFIPTLVANSRNHKNTMSIFLLNLFLGWTFLGWVAALVWSFTAQD' A
#
# COMPACT_ATOMS: atom_id res chain seq x y z
N MET A 1 2.66 -15.00 -20.84
CA MET A 1 1.93 -15.40 -19.60
C MET A 1 2.53 -14.79 -18.32
N ALA A 2 3.84 -14.93 -18.05
CA ALA A 2 4.43 -14.44 -16.79
C ALA A 2 4.31 -12.93 -16.55
N ALA A 3 4.42 -12.10 -17.59
CA ALA A 3 4.33 -10.64 -17.46
C ALA A 3 2.98 -10.15 -16.91
N ILE A 4 1.87 -10.79 -17.31
CA ILE A 4 0.52 -10.44 -16.84
C ILE A 4 0.39 -10.70 -15.34
N PHE A 5 0.92 -11.83 -14.86
CA PHE A 5 0.92 -12.17 -13.43
C PHE A 5 1.71 -11.15 -12.60
N ILE A 6 2.87 -10.71 -13.10
CA ILE A 6 3.70 -9.72 -12.41
C ILE A 6 2.99 -8.36 -12.34
N ILE A 7 2.32 -7.94 -13.41
CA ILE A 7 1.56 -6.68 -13.44
C ILE A 7 0.40 -6.72 -12.44
N ILE A 8 -0.34 -7.83 -12.35
CA ILE A 8 -1.43 -7.99 -11.39
C ILE A 8 -0.89 -7.97 -9.95
N LEU A 9 0.22 -8.65 -9.68
CA LEU A 9 0.88 -8.63 -8.37
C LEU A 9 1.34 -7.23 -7.98
N LEU A 10 1.93 -6.47 -8.91
CA LEU A 10 2.32 -5.08 -8.68
C LEU A 10 1.09 -4.20 -8.42
N ALA A 11 0.02 -4.36 -9.19
CA ALA A 11 -1.21 -3.60 -8.97
C ALA A 11 -1.78 -3.85 -7.56
N ILE A 12 -1.80 -5.10 -7.10
CA ILE A 12 -2.20 -5.46 -5.74
C ILE A 12 -1.23 -4.85 -4.72
N TYR A 13 0.07 -4.94 -4.96
CA TYR A 13 1.10 -4.39 -4.07
C TYR A 13 0.91 -2.89 -3.81
N PHE A 14 0.46 -2.12 -4.81
CA PHE A 14 0.26 -0.68 -4.69
C PHE A 14 -1.14 -0.25 -4.20
N ILE A 15 -2.07 -1.18 -3.92
CA ILE A 15 -3.40 -0.86 -3.35
C ILE A 15 -3.32 0.03 -2.11
N PRO A 16 -2.56 -0.28 -1.04
CA PRO A 16 -2.54 0.55 0.18
C PRO A 16 -2.05 1.97 -0.08
N THR A 17 -1.09 2.14 -0.99
CA THR A 17 -0.60 3.46 -1.41
C THR A 17 -1.67 4.23 -2.20
N LEU A 18 -2.39 3.56 -3.10
CA LEU A 18 -3.49 4.16 -3.87
C LEU A 18 -4.65 4.58 -2.96
N VAL A 19 -5.02 3.76 -1.98
CA VAL A 19 -6.07 4.07 -1.00
C VAL A 19 -5.68 5.27 -0.13
N ALA A 20 -4.44 5.32 0.35
CA ALA A 20 -3.92 6.45 1.12
C ALA A 20 -3.90 7.75 0.30
N ASN A 21 -3.50 7.68 -0.98
CA ASN A 21 -3.47 8.83 -1.88
C ASN A 21 -4.89 9.32 -2.24
N SER A 22 -5.81 8.40 -2.52
CA SER A 22 -7.21 8.74 -2.81
C SER A 22 -7.90 9.41 -1.62
N ARG A 23 -7.45 9.14 -0.39
CA ARG A 23 -8.00 9.75 0.84
C ARG A 23 -7.31 11.05 1.25
N ASN A 24 -6.35 11.57 0.48
CA ASN A 24 -5.59 12.78 0.82
C ASN A 24 -5.02 12.74 2.25
N HIS A 25 -4.59 11.55 2.66
CA HIS A 25 -4.19 11.30 4.03
C HIS A 25 -2.85 11.99 4.29
N LYS A 26 -2.71 12.79 5.36
CA LYS A 26 -1.43 13.47 5.66
C LYS A 26 -0.26 12.49 5.79
N ASN A 27 -0.56 11.26 6.19
CA ASN A 27 0.40 10.17 6.33
C ASN A 27 0.58 9.31 5.06
N THR A 28 0.17 9.75 3.87
CA THR A 28 0.44 9.02 2.61
C THR A 28 1.93 8.72 2.42
N MET A 29 2.82 9.63 2.81
CA MET A 29 4.28 9.42 2.76
C MET A 29 4.73 8.28 3.68
N SER A 30 4.19 8.21 4.90
CA SER A 30 4.49 7.16 5.88
C SER A 30 3.97 5.80 5.42
N ILE A 31 2.76 5.75 4.86
CA ILE A 31 2.16 4.53 4.29
C ILE A 31 2.95 4.08 3.05
N PHE A 32 3.42 5.01 2.22
CA PHE A 32 4.29 4.71 1.08
C PHE A 32 5.63 4.12 1.53
N LEU A 33 6.30 4.73 2.50
CA LEU A 33 7.55 4.22 3.05
C LEU A 33 7.36 2.84 3.69
N LEU A 34 6.28 2.63 4.42
CA LEU A 34 5.97 1.32 5.02
C LEU A 34 5.69 0.27 3.93
N ASN A 35 4.95 0.61 2.88
CA ASN A 35 4.73 -0.28 1.75
C ASN A 35 6.03 -0.55 0.95
N LEU A 36 6.95 0.41 0.87
CA LEU A 36 8.24 0.25 0.19
C LEU A 36 9.21 -0.64 0.97
N PHE A 37 9.36 -0.39 2.28
CA PHE A 37 10.32 -1.10 3.14
C PHE A 37 9.79 -2.41 3.71
N LEU A 38 8.48 -2.54 3.93
CA LEU A 38 7.85 -3.69 4.58
C LEU A 38 6.76 -4.35 3.73
N GLY A 39 6.35 -3.79 2.59
CA GLY A 39 5.31 -4.38 1.75
C GLY A 39 5.69 -5.74 1.15
N TRP A 40 6.97 -6.06 1.07
CA TRP A 40 7.48 -7.39 0.69
C TRP A 40 7.15 -8.46 1.75
N THR A 41 6.76 -8.04 2.95
CA THR A 41 6.18 -8.91 3.97
C THR A 41 4.66 -8.77 3.95
N PHE A 42 3.94 -9.89 3.99
CA PHE A 42 2.47 -9.87 4.05
C PHE A 42 1.95 -9.01 5.22
N LEU A 43 2.63 -9.08 6.37
CA LEU A 43 2.34 -8.26 7.54
C LEU A 43 2.51 -6.75 7.29
N GLY A 44 3.60 -6.33 6.65
CA GLY A 44 3.83 -4.93 6.31
C GLY A 44 2.83 -4.39 5.29
N TRP A 45 2.44 -5.21 4.31
CA TRP A 45 1.40 -4.84 3.35
C TRP A 45 0.03 -4.66 4.03
N VAL A 46 -0.35 -5.60 4.91
CA VAL A 46 -1.59 -5.50 5.71
C VAL A 46 -1.56 -4.30 6.66
N ALA A 47 -0.43 -4.02 7.31
CA ALA A 47 -0.26 -2.84 8.16
C ALA A 47 -0.42 -1.54 7.36
N ALA A 48 0.18 -1.44 6.17
CA ALA A 48 0.01 -0.30 5.27
C ALA A 48 -1.45 -0.12 4.84
N LEU A 49 -2.14 -1.24 4.57
CA LEU A 49 -3.57 -1.24 4.25
C LEU A 49 -4.40 -0.73 5.42
N VAL A 50 -4.26 -1.32 6.61
CA VAL A 50 -5.00 -0.91 7.81
C VAL A 50 -4.75 0.57 8.11
N TRP A 51 -3.50 1.02 8.01
CA TRP A 51 -3.14 2.41 8.25
C TRP A 51 -3.75 3.36 7.20
N SER A 52 -3.88 2.93 5.94
CA SER A 52 -4.60 3.70 4.91
C SER A 52 -6.09 3.89 5.22
N PHE A 53 -6.66 3.05 6.07
CA PHE A 53 -8.05 3.16 6.57
C PHE A 53 -8.16 3.80 7.95
N THR A 54 -7.07 3.98 8.70
CA THR A 54 -7.10 4.68 9.99
C THR A 54 -7.38 6.16 9.76
N ALA A 55 -8.53 6.65 10.24
CA ALA A 55 -8.82 8.09 10.22
C ALA A 55 -7.78 8.83 11.09
N GLN A 56 -7.11 9.81 10.50
CA GLN A 56 -6.31 10.75 11.25
C GLN A 56 -7.14 12.02 11.32
N ASP A 57 -7.77 12.23 12.48
CA ASP A 57 -8.50 13.45 12.82
C ASP A 57 -7.64 14.71 12.59
#